data_AF-A0A2R6QBJ8-F1
#
_entry.id   AF-A0A2R6QBJ8-F1
#
_cell.length_a   1.000
_cell.length_b   1.000
_cell.length_c   1.000
_cell.angle_alpha   90.00
_cell.angle_beta   90.00
_cell.angle_gamma   90.00
#
_symmetry.space_group_name_H-M   'P 1'
#
loop_
_entity.id
_entity.type
_entity.pdbx_description
1 polymer ?
#
loop_
_entity_poly.entity_id
_entity_poly.type
_entity_poly.pdbx_seq_one_letter_code
_entity_poly.pdbx_strand_id
1 'polypeptide(L)'
;MPGLPFKKAVVATICLATFAYSAPAGTLVASAPSSTPTAPYASENPNGMLWTEQEDITPEPIRGTLGATILGPQNVPMDLQNADLLAPPSTDSGTVGNAKWPFSLSHNRLQTGGWARQQNVQVMPLATEMAGVNMRLEAGALRELHWHKTAEWAYVLKGSMNIATMNFNGESFYDTVNPGDLWYFPPGVPHVLQATADLAEGAEFLLVFDDGDFSEDSTFSLTDWLSHVPKDVLARNFQTTVDAFDRIPGKELYIFPSTPLPKASSPQGNAALPYTFKASQMPVTPLSGGTVKIVDSTIFNVSTTIAMAEVTVEPGAMR
;
A
#
# COMPACT_ATOMS: atom_id res chain seq x y z
N MET A 1 90.54 -64.96 31.55
CA MET A 1 91.89 -64.35 31.61
C MET A 1 92.20 -63.74 30.24
N PRO A 2 92.94 -62.62 30.21
CA PRO A 2 92.60 -61.43 29.42
C PRO A 2 93.53 -61.18 28.22
N GLY A 3 93.17 -60.21 27.37
CA GLY A 3 94.05 -59.57 26.39
C GLY A 3 93.37 -59.35 25.04
N LEU A 4 92.87 -58.15 24.76
CA LEU A 4 93.52 -57.11 23.91
C LEU A 4 93.54 -57.46 22.40
N PRO A 5 93.64 -56.48 21.48
CA PRO A 5 93.08 -55.14 21.46
C PRO A 5 92.54 -54.74 20.05
N PHE A 6 91.96 -53.54 20.01
CA PHE A 6 91.63 -52.72 18.84
C PHE A 6 92.66 -52.76 17.70
N LYS A 7 92.18 -52.84 16.45
CA LYS A 7 92.81 -52.20 15.29
C LYS A 7 91.77 -51.40 14.49
N LYS A 8 92.02 -50.10 14.36
CA LYS A 8 91.34 -49.19 13.45
C LYS A 8 91.75 -49.52 12.02
N ALA A 9 90.79 -49.60 11.11
CA ALA A 9 91.03 -49.48 9.67
C ALA A 9 90.07 -48.42 9.14
N VAL A 10 90.66 -47.28 8.75
CA VAL A 10 90.01 -46.24 7.96
C VAL A 10 90.03 -46.73 6.52
N VAL A 11 88.87 -46.93 5.91
CA VAL A 11 88.75 -47.15 4.47
C VAL A 11 87.83 -46.06 3.93
N ALA A 12 88.37 -45.34 2.96
CA ALA A 12 87.80 -44.17 2.31
C ALA A 12 86.48 -44.53 1.59
N THR A 13 85.39 -43.90 2.00
CA THR A 13 84.12 -43.94 1.26
C THR A 13 84.23 -42.99 0.06
N ILE A 14 84.40 -43.56 -1.12
CA ILE A 14 84.27 -42.84 -2.39
C ILE A 14 82.78 -42.52 -2.59
N CYS A 15 82.45 -41.23 -2.61
CA CYS A 15 81.14 -40.71 -3.00
C CYS A 15 80.83 -41.07 -4.46
N LEU A 16 79.88 -41.97 -4.70
CA LEU A 16 79.07 -41.94 -5.91
C LEU A 16 77.79 -41.15 -5.59
N ALA A 17 77.74 -39.90 -6.05
CA ALA A 17 76.52 -39.12 -6.10
C ALA A 17 75.64 -39.66 -7.23
N THR A 18 74.72 -40.57 -6.92
CA THR A 18 73.61 -40.89 -7.81
C THR A 18 72.60 -39.74 -7.75
N PHE A 19 72.56 -38.92 -8.80
CA PHE A 19 71.45 -37.99 -9.03
C PHE A 19 70.18 -38.80 -9.29
N ALA A 20 69.42 -39.10 -8.24
CA ALA A 20 68.04 -39.55 -8.38
C ALA A 20 67.20 -38.32 -8.74
N TYR A 21 66.77 -38.23 -10.01
CA TYR A 21 65.77 -37.27 -10.44
C TYR A 21 64.43 -37.72 -9.84
N SER A 22 64.09 -37.23 -8.65
CA SER A 22 62.72 -37.34 -8.14
C SER A 22 61.86 -36.37 -8.97
N ALA A 23 61.13 -36.90 -9.95
CA ALA A 23 60.04 -36.14 -10.54
C ALA A 23 59.08 -35.72 -9.40
N PRO A 24 58.63 -34.46 -9.33
CA PRO A 24 57.63 -34.09 -8.33
C PRO A 24 56.39 -34.96 -8.57
N ALA A 25 55.96 -35.69 -7.53
CA ALA A 25 54.67 -36.37 -7.57
C ALA A 25 53.62 -35.29 -7.79
N GLY A 26 52.97 -35.31 -8.97
CA GLY A 26 51.89 -34.38 -9.26
C GLY A 26 50.82 -34.52 -8.19
N THR A 27 50.58 -33.48 -7.41
CA THR A 27 49.39 -33.39 -6.56
C THR A 27 48.19 -33.42 -7.49
N LEU A 28 47.51 -34.57 -7.54
CA LEU A 28 46.19 -34.68 -8.12
C LEU A 28 45.24 -33.90 -7.23
N VAL A 29 45.02 -32.63 -7.56
CA VAL A 29 43.90 -31.88 -7.00
C VAL A 29 42.65 -32.48 -7.63
N ALA A 30 42.03 -33.44 -6.94
CA ALA A 30 40.73 -33.94 -7.34
C ALA A 30 39.75 -32.76 -7.30
N SER A 31 39.10 -32.46 -8.43
CA SER A 31 38.01 -31.50 -8.48
C SER A 31 36.95 -31.93 -7.46
N ALA A 32 36.46 -30.98 -6.66
CA ALA A 32 35.35 -31.24 -5.75
C ALA A 32 34.18 -31.86 -6.54
N PRO A 33 33.48 -32.87 -5.97
CA PRO A 33 32.36 -33.49 -6.65
C PRO A 33 31.32 -32.42 -7.00
N SER A 34 30.74 -32.53 -8.19
CA SER A 34 29.65 -31.66 -8.62
C SER A 34 28.53 -31.72 -7.57
N SER A 35 28.09 -30.56 -7.10
CA SER A 35 26.93 -30.47 -6.20
C SER A 35 25.73 -31.17 -6.84
N THR A 36 25.04 -31.99 -6.06
CA THR A 36 23.80 -32.66 -6.46
C THR A 36 22.66 -32.07 -5.64
N PRO A 37 21.48 -31.85 -6.25
CA PRO A 37 20.37 -31.24 -5.55
C PRO A 37 19.79 -32.21 -4.52
N THR A 38 19.50 -31.71 -3.32
CA THR A 38 18.92 -32.48 -2.21
C THR A 38 17.41 -32.75 -2.40
N ALA A 39 16.79 -32.04 -3.33
CA ALA A 39 15.37 -32.16 -3.70
C ALA A 39 15.23 -32.09 -5.23
N PRO A 40 14.12 -32.60 -5.81
CA PRO A 40 13.82 -32.40 -7.21
C PRO A 40 13.81 -30.92 -7.58
N TYR A 41 14.14 -30.62 -8.84
CA TYR A 41 13.97 -29.27 -9.37
C TYR A 41 12.49 -28.86 -9.37
N ALA A 42 12.26 -27.55 -9.37
CA ALA A 42 10.92 -27.00 -9.48
C ALA A 42 10.24 -27.50 -10.76
N SER A 43 8.91 -27.64 -10.70
CA SER A 43 8.10 -28.03 -11.85
C SER A 43 8.23 -26.99 -12.98
N GLU A 44 8.33 -27.46 -14.22
CA GLU A 44 8.26 -26.63 -15.44
C GLU A 44 6.81 -26.31 -15.85
N ASN A 45 5.82 -26.71 -15.02
CA ASN A 45 4.43 -26.39 -15.30
C ASN A 45 4.23 -24.86 -15.24
N PRO A 46 3.77 -24.22 -16.32
CA PRO A 46 3.60 -22.77 -16.36
C PRO A 46 2.49 -22.27 -15.41
N ASN A 47 1.63 -23.16 -14.90
CA ASN A 47 0.52 -22.83 -14.01
C ASN A 47 -0.35 -21.68 -14.54
N GLY A 48 -0.61 -21.67 -15.85
CA GLY A 48 -1.46 -20.66 -16.47
C GLY A 48 -2.85 -20.59 -15.84
N MET A 49 -3.47 -19.42 -15.93
CA MET A 49 -4.83 -19.18 -15.50
C MET A 49 -5.79 -20.16 -16.22
N LEU A 50 -6.65 -20.83 -15.47
CA LEU A 50 -7.50 -21.91 -16.00
C LEU A 50 -8.76 -21.41 -16.70
N TRP A 51 -9.28 -20.26 -16.28
CA TRP A 51 -10.45 -19.61 -16.86
C TRP A 51 -10.42 -18.11 -16.61
N THR A 52 -11.22 -17.38 -17.37
CA THR A 52 -11.49 -15.95 -17.19
C THR A 52 -12.86 -15.71 -16.57
N GLU A 53 -13.10 -14.50 -16.06
CA GLU A 53 -14.39 -14.12 -15.46
C GLU A 53 -15.56 -14.18 -16.47
N GLN A 54 -15.25 -14.06 -17.77
CA GLN A 54 -16.25 -13.96 -18.84
C GLN A 54 -16.67 -15.31 -19.44
N GLU A 55 -16.09 -16.42 -18.99
CA GLU A 55 -16.40 -17.74 -19.51
C GLU A 55 -17.73 -18.29 -18.99
N ASP A 56 -18.47 -18.98 -19.85
CA ASP A 56 -19.71 -19.67 -19.52
C ASP A 56 -19.41 -21.10 -19.06
N ILE A 57 -18.79 -21.22 -17.87
CA ILE A 57 -18.44 -22.49 -17.24
C ILE A 57 -18.89 -22.52 -15.78
N THR A 58 -18.96 -23.71 -15.19
CA THR A 58 -18.97 -23.90 -13.74
C THR A 58 -17.54 -24.26 -13.32
N PRO A 59 -16.80 -23.34 -12.69
CA PRO A 59 -15.41 -23.59 -12.32
C PRO A 59 -15.30 -24.73 -11.30
N GLU A 60 -14.24 -25.52 -11.40
CA GLU A 60 -13.96 -26.61 -10.49
C GLU A 60 -12.53 -26.50 -9.95
N PRO A 61 -12.26 -26.88 -8.70
CA PRO A 61 -10.93 -26.85 -8.10
C PRO A 61 -10.08 -28.01 -8.61
N ILE A 62 -9.90 -28.10 -9.93
CA ILE A 62 -9.19 -29.16 -10.64
C ILE A 62 -8.09 -28.53 -11.50
N ARG A 63 -6.84 -28.94 -11.27
CA ARG A 63 -5.68 -28.52 -12.08
C ARG A 63 -4.92 -29.76 -12.54
N GLY A 64 -5.13 -30.14 -13.80
CA GLY A 64 -4.55 -31.37 -14.35
C GLY A 64 -5.07 -32.61 -13.62
N THR A 65 -4.19 -33.37 -12.97
CA THR A 65 -4.55 -34.56 -12.18
C THR A 65 -4.80 -34.26 -10.71
N LEU A 66 -4.72 -33.00 -10.28
CA LEU A 66 -4.95 -32.57 -8.90
C LEU A 66 -6.38 -32.04 -8.73
N GLY A 67 -6.97 -32.26 -7.55
CA GLY A 67 -8.28 -31.72 -7.20
C GLY A 67 -9.46 -32.69 -7.40
N ALA A 68 -10.68 -32.18 -7.24
CA ALA A 68 -11.94 -32.90 -7.40
C ALA A 68 -13.11 -31.91 -7.63
N THR A 69 -14.29 -32.41 -8.02
CA THR A 69 -15.49 -31.58 -8.23
C THR A 69 -16.13 -31.11 -6.92
N ILE A 70 -16.76 -29.94 -6.93
CA ILE A 70 -17.57 -29.41 -5.83
C ILE A 70 -18.91 -30.16 -5.78
N LEU A 71 -19.19 -30.80 -4.64
CA LEU A 71 -20.46 -31.53 -4.41
C LEU A 71 -21.56 -30.65 -3.80
N GLY A 72 -21.19 -29.49 -3.24
CA GLY A 72 -22.10 -28.57 -2.55
C GLY A 72 -22.57 -27.40 -3.42
N PRO A 73 -23.42 -26.52 -2.88
CA PRO A 73 -23.76 -25.26 -3.53
C PRO A 73 -22.50 -24.41 -3.77
N GLN A 74 -22.46 -23.75 -4.92
CA GLN A 74 -21.32 -22.97 -5.37
C GLN A 74 -21.72 -21.51 -5.68
N ASN A 75 -20.82 -20.56 -5.42
CA ASN A 75 -20.98 -19.18 -5.87
C ASN A 75 -20.20 -18.98 -7.17
N VAL A 76 -20.77 -19.47 -8.28
CA VAL A 76 -20.13 -19.47 -9.61
C VAL A 76 -19.59 -18.09 -10.03
N PRO A 77 -20.32 -16.97 -9.86
CA PRO A 77 -19.77 -15.64 -10.17
C PRO A 77 -18.50 -15.29 -9.38
N MET A 78 -18.42 -15.69 -8.11
CA MET A 78 -17.20 -15.45 -7.30
C MET A 78 -16.06 -16.35 -7.77
N ASP A 79 -16.34 -17.61 -8.11
CA ASP A 79 -15.31 -18.55 -8.54
C ASP A 79 -14.72 -18.20 -9.92
N LEU A 80 -15.55 -17.65 -10.82
CA LEU A 80 -15.11 -17.08 -12.10
C LEU A 80 -14.11 -15.94 -11.91
N GLN A 81 -14.24 -15.13 -10.84
CA GLN A 81 -13.31 -14.04 -10.51
C GLN A 81 -12.00 -14.50 -9.83
N ASN A 82 -11.90 -15.78 -9.45
CA ASN A 82 -10.88 -16.26 -8.52
C ASN A 82 -10.23 -17.57 -8.98
N ALA A 83 -9.88 -17.67 -10.27
CA ALA A 83 -9.30 -18.88 -10.86
C ALA A 83 -8.10 -19.43 -10.10
N ASP A 84 -7.14 -18.55 -9.79
CA ASP A 84 -5.90 -18.91 -9.10
C ASP A 84 -6.04 -19.05 -7.58
N LEU A 85 -7.24 -18.84 -7.02
CA LEU A 85 -7.55 -19.22 -5.63
C LEU A 85 -8.32 -20.54 -5.56
N LEU A 86 -9.29 -20.75 -6.46
CA LEU A 86 -10.07 -21.99 -6.47
C LEU A 86 -9.21 -23.19 -6.90
N ALA A 87 -8.39 -23.01 -7.93
CA ALA A 87 -7.48 -24.02 -8.46
C ALA A 87 -6.07 -23.42 -8.55
N PRO A 88 -5.36 -23.26 -7.42
CA PRO A 88 -4.12 -22.49 -7.36
C PRO A 88 -2.98 -23.09 -8.19
N PRO A 89 -1.97 -22.29 -8.56
CA PRO A 89 -0.72 -22.79 -9.09
C PRO A 89 -0.15 -23.93 -8.24
N SER A 90 0.36 -24.97 -8.89
CA SER A 90 0.98 -26.13 -8.21
C SER A 90 2.25 -25.79 -7.42
N THR A 91 2.76 -24.57 -7.57
CA THR A 91 3.90 -24.02 -6.84
C THR A 91 3.52 -23.38 -5.50
N ASP A 92 2.23 -23.13 -5.25
CA ASP A 92 1.76 -22.55 -3.99
C ASP A 92 1.92 -23.55 -2.84
N SER A 93 2.29 -23.05 -1.66
CA SER A 93 2.54 -23.91 -0.50
C SER A 93 2.44 -23.16 0.83
N GLY A 94 2.03 -23.88 1.87
CA GLY A 94 1.99 -23.38 3.23
C GLY A 94 0.77 -22.51 3.55
N THR A 95 0.87 -21.77 4.64
CA THR A 95 -0.19 -20.88 5.13
C THR A 95 0.25 -19.44 4.97
N VAL A 96 -0.55 -18.64 4.26
CA VAL A 96 -0.35 -17.21 4.04
C VAL A 96 -1.63 -16.48 4.43
N GLY A 97 -1.50 -15.28 5.02
CA GLY A 97 -2.66 -14.44 5.34
C GLY A 97 -3.40 -13.97 4.08
N ASN A 98 -4.69 -13.66 4.20
CA ASN A 98 -5.46 -13.14 3.07
C ASN A 98 -5.01 -11.72 2.72
N ALA A 99 -4.58 -11.54 1.47
CA ALA A 99 -4.12 -10.25 0.91
C ALA A 99 -5.14 -9.60 -0.04
N LYS A 100 -6.36 -10.17 -0.17
CA LYS A 100 -7.40 -9.68 -1.07
C LYS A 100 -8.68 -9.36 -0.29
N TRP A 101 -9.12 -8.11 -0.37
CA TRP A 101 -10.44 -7.69 0.11
C TRP A 101 -11.14 -6.80 -0.91
N PRO A 102 -12.29 -7.20 -1.47
CA PRO A 102 -13.09 -6.34 -2.34
C PRO A 102 -13.85 -5.32 -1.50
N PHE A 103 -13.77 -4.02 -1.84
CA PHE A 103 -14.60 -2.98 -1.21
C PHE A 103 -16.12 -3.25 -1.36
N SER A 104 -16.55 -4.10 -2.30
CA SER A 104 -17.95 -4.52 -2.42
C SER A 104 -18.45 -5.36 -1.22
N LEU A 105 -17.54 -5.95 -0.44
CA LEU A 105 -17.84 -6.68 0.78
C LEU A 105 -17.75 -5.79 2.05
N SER A 106 -17.24 -4.57 1.93
CA SER A 106 -17.20 -3.61 3.03
C SER A 106 -18.58 -3.00 3.28
N HIS A 107 -18.91 -2.77 4.56
CA HIS A 107 -20.07 -1.94 4.92
C HIS A 107 -19.90 -0.54 4.33
N ASN A 108 -20.99 -0.01 3.76
CA ASN A 108 -21.00 1.30 3.12
C ASN A 108 -21.85 2.28 3.95
N ARG A 109 -21.20 3.27 4.55
CA ARG A 109 -21.84 4.34 5.33
C ARG A 109 -22.47 5.34 4.36
N LEU A 110 -23.80 5.27 4.22
CA LEU A 110 -24.56 6.16 3.35
C LEU A 110 -24.97 7.43 4.08
N GLN A 111 -24.81 8.58 3.42
CA GLN A 111 -25.15 9.91 3.95
C GLN A 111 -25.85 10.74 2.89
N THR A 112 -26.51 11.82 3.31
CA THR A 112 -27.03 12.80 2.33
C THR A 112 -25.84 13.53 1.72
N GLY A 113 -25.62 13.39 0.42
CA GLY A 113 -24.47 13.99 -0.27
C GLY A 113 -23.30 13.03 -0.52
N GLY A 114 -23.36 11.75 -0.14
CA GLY A 114 -22.27 10.82 -0.43
C GLY A 114 -22.27 9.52 0.35
N TRP A 115 -21.17 8.78 0.25
CA TRP A 115 -20.93 7.55 1.00
C TRP A 115 -19.45 7.27 1.20
N ALA A 116 -19.14 6.43 2.19
CA ALA A 116 -17.79 5.95 2.47
C ALA A 116 -17.81 4.46 2.85
N ARG A 117 -16.78 3.72 2.41
CA ARG A 117 -16.55 2.33 2.79
C ARG A 117 -15.07 2.10 2.97
N GLN A 118 -14.71 1.24 3.92
CA GLN A 118 -13.33 1.07 4.35
C GLN A 118 -12.83 -0.37 4.28
N GLN A 119 -11.52 -0.51 4.18
CA GLN A 119 -10.77 -1.74 4.40
C GLN A 119 -9.65 -1.44 5.40
N ASN A 120 -9.61 -2.21 6.48
CA ASN A 120 -8.65 -2.08 7.57
C ASN A 120 -8.35 -3.48 8.14
N VAL A 121 -7.59 -3.58 9.22
CA VAL A 121 -7.21 -4.89 9.78
C VAL A 121 -8.39 -5.75 10.24
N GLN A 122 -9.59 -5.20 10.43
CA GLN A 122 -10.76 -6.00 10.78
C GLN A 122 -11.24 -6.88 9.63
N VAL A 123 -11.04 -6.44 8.38
CA VAL A 123 -11.47 -7.16 7.17
C VAL A 123 -10.30 -7.70 6.34
N MET A 124 -9.12 -7.10 6.48
CA MET A 124 -7.88 -7.56 5.86
C MET A 124 -6.72 -7.55 6.87
N PRO A 125 -6.67 -8.51 7.83
CA PRO A 125 -5.71 -8.50 8.95
C PRO A 125 -4.23 -8.51 8.56
N LEU A 126 -3.91 -8.86 7.30
CA LEU A 126 -2.55 -8.83 6.79
C LEU A 126 -2.02 -7.40 6.59
N ALA A 127 -2.90 -6.41 6.37
CA ALA A 127 -2.52 -5.02 6.12
C ALA A 127 -2.46 -4.20 7.41
N THR A 128 -1.41 -4.40 8.20
CA THR A 128 -1.21 -3.70 9.48
C THR A 128 -0.73 -2.26 9.35
N GLU A 129 -0.03 -1.94 8.26
CA GLU A 129 0.60 -0.63 8.08
C GLU A 129 -0.31 0.40 7.41
N MET A 130 -1.40 -0.04 6.77
CA MET A 130 -2.27 0.85 6.00
C MET A 130 -3.73 0.40 6.02
N ALA A 131 -4.63 1.38 6.07
CA ALA A 131 -6.05 1.21 5.81
C ALA A 131 -6.47 2.05 4.60
N GLY A 132 -7.50 1.60 3.88
CA GLY A 132 -8.05 2.31 2.72
C GLY A 132 -9.50 2.68 2.92
N VAL A 133 -9.89 3.87 2.46
CA VAL A 133 -11.29 4.30 2.38
C VAL A 133 -11.61 4.69 0.94
N ASN A 134 -12.62 4.06 0.36
CA ASN A 134 -13.21 4.55 -0.87
C ASN A 134 -14.39 5.44 -0.51
N MET A 135 -14.30 6.71 -0.89
CA MET A 135 -15.28 7.72 -0.57
C MET A 135 -15.80 8.40 -1.82
N ARG A 136 -17.07 8.76 -1.77
CA ARG A 136 -17.78 9.45 -2.83
C ARG A 136 -18.60 10.61 -2.28
N LEU A 137 -18.52 11.74 -2.96
CA LEU A 137 -19.33 12.92 -2.71
C LEU A 137 -20.14 13.30 -3.96
N GLU A 138 -21.41 13.67 -3.75
CA GLU A 138 -22.25 14.29 -4.77
C GLU A 138 -21.74 15.70 -5.13
N ALA A 139 -22.21 16.25 -6.25
CA ALA A 139 -21.81 17.58 -6.72
C ALA A 139 -22.01 18.65 -5.63
N GLY A 140 -20.93 19.32 -5.21
CA GLY A 140 -20.96 20.35 -4.16
C GLY A 140 -21.05 19.83 -2.72
N ALA A 141 -21.25 18.53 -2.52
CA ALA A 141 -21.27 17.94 -1.18
C ALA A 141 -19.89 17.98 -0.53
N LEU A 142 -19.89 18.00 0.79
CA LEU A 142 -18.73 18.28 1.62
C LEU A 142 -18.55 17.14 2.63
N ARG A 143 -17.31 16.64 2.73
CA ARG A 143 -16.81 15.91 3.90
C ARG A 143 -16.40 16.93 4.93
N GLU A 144 -17.06 16.89 6.09
CA GLU A 144 -16.96 17.85 7.20
C GLU A 144 -15.51 18.22 7.54
N LEU A 145 -15.28 19.45 8.05
CA LEU A 145 -13.98 19.80 8.65
C LEU A 145 -13.65 18.82 9.76
N HIS A 146 -12.53 18.13 9.61
CA HIS A 146 -12.09 17.11 10.56
C HIS A 146 -10.56 17.01 10.59
N TRP A 147 -10.06 16.22 11.55
CA TRP A 147 -8.67 15.77 11.61
C TRP A 147 -8.60 14.36 12.19
N HIS A 148 -7.44 13.74 12.12
CA HIS A 148 -7.17 12.40 12.66
C HIS A 148 -5.69 12.25 13.04
N LYS A 149 -5.36 11.18 13.76
CA LYS A 149 -4.00 10.90 14.25
C LYS A 149 -3.06 10.39 13.15
N THR A 150 -3.61 9.76 12.12
CA THR A 150 -2.89 9.23 10.96
C THR A 150 -2.59 10.33 9.95
N ALA A 151 -1.59 10.12 9.10
CA ALA A 151 -1.53 10.84 7.85
C ALA A 151 -2.66 10.38 6.93
N GLU A 152 -3.13 11.26 6.06
CA GLU A 152 -4.04 10.91 4.97
C GLU A 152 -3.33 11.17 3.64
N TRP A 153 -3.27 10.16 2.78
CA TRP A 153 -2.88 10.29 1.38
C TRP A 153 -4.10 9.97 0.52
N ALA A 154 -4.24 10.60 -0.64
CA ALA A 154 -5.35 10.29 -1.52
C ALA A 154 -5.03 10.32 -3.00
N TYR A 155 -5.89 9.64 -3.76
CA TYR A 155 -5.93 9.61 -5.21
C TYR A 155 -7.34 9.90 -5.71
N VAL A 156 -7.48 10.89 -6.59
CA VAL A 156 -8.79 11.21 -7.19
C VAL A 156 -9.08 10.23 -8.33
N LEU A 157 -10.13 9.43 -8.20
CA LEU A 157 -10.54 8.44 -9.20
C LEU A 157 -11.41 9.09 -10.29
N LYS A 158 -12.35 9.94 -9.89
CA LYS A 158 -13.29 10.62 -10.79
C LYS A 158 -13.77 11.94 -10.21
N GLY A 159 -14.10 12.88 -11.09
CA GLY A 159 -14.53 14.23 -10.71
C GLY A 159 -13.38 15.07 -10.16
N SER A 160 -13.70 16.24 -9.62
CA SER A 160 -12.72 17.14 -9.03
C SER A 160 -13.13 17.56 -7.61
N MET A 161 -12.14 17.89 -6.79
CA MET A 161 -12.33 18.22 -5.37
C MET A 161 -11.68 19.57 -5.05
N ASN A 162 -12.38 20.40 -4.29
CA ASN A 162 -11.79 21.51 -3.56
C ASN A 162 -11.29 21.00 -2.21
N ILE A 163 -10.03 21.29 -1.92
CA ILE A 163 -9.36 20.96 -0.68
C ILE A 163 -9.05 22.25 0.07
N ALA A 164 -9.35 22.30 1.36
CA ALA A 164 -8.86 23.37 2.22
C ALA A 164 -8.28 22.81 3.52
N THR A 165 -7.15 23.35 3.96
CA THR A 165 -6.47 22.93 5.19
C THR A 165 -5.71 24.10 5.81
N MET A 166 -5.23 23.91 7.05
CA MET A 166 -4.43 24.88 7.78
C MET A 166 -3.33 24.16 8.55
N ASN A 167 -2.10 24.64 8.46
CA ASN A 167 -0.99 24.06 9.19
C ASN A 167 -0.89 24.56 10.64
N PHE A 168 0.04 24.02 11.42
CA PHE A 168 0.22 24.36 12.84
C PHE A 168 0.67 25.82 13.09
N ASN A 169 1.13 26.54 12.06
CA ASN A 169 1.46 27.97 12.14
C ASN A 169 0.25 28.87 11.82
N GLY A 170 -0.91 28.30 11.50
CA GLY A 170 -2.11 29.04 11.09
C GLY A 170 -2.12 29.46 9.61
N GLU A 171 -1.15 28.98 8.82
CA GLU A 171 -1.09 29.26 7.39
C GLU A 171 -2.12 28.39 6.65
N SER A 172 -2.92 29.00 5.78
CA SER A 172 -3.97 28.30 5.04
C SER A 172 -3.44 27.69 3.75
N PHE A 173 -4.08 26.63 3.28
CA PHE A 173 -3.88 26.10 1.93
C PHE A 173 -5.23 25.76 1.31
N TYR A 174 -5.40 26.12 0.04
CA TYR A 174 -6.58 25.81 -0.75
C TYR A 174 -6.15 25.46 -2.17
N ASP A 175 -6.65 24.35 -2.71
CA ASP A 175 -6.42 23.97 -4.10
C ASP A 175 -7.56 23.09 -4.63
N THR A 176 -7.66 23.00 -5.96
CA THR A 176 -8.59 22.10 -6.65
C THR A 176 -7.81 20.96 -7.30
N VAL A 177 -8.15 19.71 -7.00
CA VAL A 177 -7.54 18.49 -7.56
C VAL A 177 -8.48 17.79 -8.53
N ASN A 178 -7.93 17.18 -9.58
CA ASN A 178 -8.65 16.51 -10.68
C ASN A 178 -8.35 15.01 -10.71
N PRO A 179 -9.00 14.20 -11.57
CA PRO A 179 -8.70 12.78 -11.66
C PRO A 179 -7.21 12.51 -11.92
N GLY A 180 -6.62 11.62 -11.13
CA GLY A 180 -5.20 11.31 -11.13
C GLY A 180 -4.31 12.26 -10.32
N ASP A 181 -4.87 13.32 -9.71
CA ASP A 181 -4.14 14.16 -8.75
C ASP A 181 -4.19 13.55 -7.34
N LEU A 182 -3.27 14.02 -6.50
CA LEU A 182 -3.10 13.56 -5.12
C LEU A 182 -3.30 14.68 -4.12
N TRP A 183 -3.59 14.31 -2.88
CA TRP A 183 -3.31 15.13 -1.72
C TRP A 183 -2.64 14.31 -0.62
N TYR A 184 -2.03 15.02 0.32
CA TYR A 184 -1.49 14.44 1.53
C TYR A 184 -1.68 15.42 2.69
N PHE A 185 -2.22 14.96 3.81
CA PHE A 185 -2.29 15.71 5.07
C PHE A 185 -1.45 15.01 6.14
N PRO A 186 -0.46 15.69 6.74
CA PRO A 186 0.25 15.17 7.91
C PRO A 186 -0.70 14.89 9.09
N PRO A 187 -0.29 14.03 10.03
CA PRO A 187 -1.01 13.76 11.27
C PRO A 187 -1.53 15.02 11.96
N GLY A 188 -2.82 15.05 12.28
CA GLY A 188 -3.46 16.12 13.05
C GLY A 188 -3.72 17.43 12.30
N VAL A 189 -3.33 17.54 11.03
CA VAL A 189 -3.60 18.72 10.21
C VAL A 189 -5.09 18.74 9.81
N PRO A 190 -5.88 19.73 10.24
CA PRO A 190 -7.31 19.76 9.95
C PRO A 190 -7.58 20.10 8.49
N HIS A 191 -8.57 19.45 7.90
CA HIS A 191 -8.89 19.62 6.49
C HIS A 191 -10.38 19.41 6.21
N VAL A 192 -10.82 19.95 5.08
CA VAL A 192 -12.17 19.82 4.56
C VAL A 192 -12.09 19.47 3.08
N LEU A 193 -12.95 18.54 2.66
CA LEU A 193 -13.01 18.08 1.27
C LEU A 193 -14.39 18.43 0.71
N GLN A 194 -14.44 19.06 -0.45
CA GLN A 194 -15.69 19.32 -1.14
C GLN A 194 -15.58 18.86 -2.59
N ALA A 195 -16.49 18.00 -3.04
CA ALA A 195 -16.63 17.77 -4.47
C ALA A 195 -16.98 19.09 -5.14
N THR A 196 -16.30 19.42 -6.23
CA THR A 196 -16.75 20.54 -7.04
C THR A 196 -18.11 20.18 -7.66
N ALA A 197 -18.79 21.17 -8.21
CA ALA A 197 -20.03 20.98 -8.95
C ALA A 197 -19.82 21.10 -10.47
N ASP A 198 -18.61 20.84 -10.96
CA ASP A 198 -18.30 20.89 -12.41
C ASP A 198 -18.91 19.68 -13.14
N LEU A 199 -19.01 18.53 -12.47
CA LEU A 199 -19.72 17.34 -12.91
C LEU A 199 -20.95 17.12 -12.05
N ALA A 200 -22.09 16.85 -12.70
CA ALA A 200 -23.34 16.51 -12.02
C ALA A 200 -23.21 15.23 -11.17
N GLU A 201 -22.31 14.35 -11.56
CA GLU A 201 -22.01 13.11 -10.85
C GLU A 201 -21.20 13.36 -9.57
N GLY A 202 -20.57 14.51 -9.36
CA GLY A 202 -19.69 14.75 -8.22
C GLY A 202 -18.33 14.05 -8.35
N ALA A 203 -17.78 13.56 -7.24
CA ALA A 203 -16.43 13.00 -7.19
C ALA A 203 -16.34 11.68 -6.41
N GLU A 204 -15.34 10.88 -6.76
CA GLU A 204 -14.98 9.64 -6.06
C GLU A 204 -13.46 9.55 -5.97
N PHE A 205 -12.96 9.11 -4.82
CA PHE A 205 -11.54 9.11 -4.50
C PHE A 205 -11.20 7.96 -3.53
N LEU A 206 -9.92 7.61 -3.52
CA LEU A 206 -9.34 6.65 -2.59
C LEU A 206 -8.51 7.42 -1.57
N LEU A 207 -8.77 7.17 -0.29
CA LEU A 207 -7.95 7.61 0.84
C LEU A 207 -7.14 6.43 1.35
N VAL A 208 -5.90 6.68 1.75
CA VAL A 208 -5.01 5.74 2.40
C VAL A 208 -4.47 6.38 3.66
N PHE A 209 -4.55 5.65 4.76
CA PHE A 209 -4.07 6.08 6.07
C PHE A 209 -2.91 5.19 6.49
N ASP A 210 -1.90 5.76 7.12
CA ASP A 210 -0.65 5.08 7.52
C ASP A 210 -0.76 4.29 8.84
N ASP A 211 -1.93 3.70 9.07
CA ASP A 211 -2.21 2.80 10.18
C ASP A 211 -3.34 1.84 9.78
N GLY A 212 -3.08 0.53 9.84
CA GLY A 212 -4.05 -0.51 9.52
C GLY A 212 -5.23 -0.58 10.48
N ASP A 213 -5.12 -0.04 11.70
CA ASP A 213 -6.21 0.06 12.67
C ASP A 213 -7.15 1.25 12.42
N PHE A 214 -6.85 2.10 11.43
CA PHE A 214 -7.67 3.27 11.14
C PHE A 214 -9.13 2.89 10.84
N SER A 215 -10.04 3.73 11.33
CA SER A 215 -11.45 3.69 10.97
C SER A 215 -11.98 5.09 10.67
N GLU A 216 -12.72 5.20 9.58
CA GLU A 216 -13.37 6.44 9.13
C GLU A 216 -14.43 6.97 10.15
N ASP A 217 -14.95 6.07 10.99
CA ASP A 217 -15.85 6.38 12.10
C ASP A 217 -15.13 6.95 13.34
N SER A 218 -13.79 7.03 13.34
CA SER A 218 -12.96 7.47 14.47
C SER A 218 -12.19 8.76 14.20
N THR A 219 -12.62 9.54 13.21
CA THR A 219 -12.07 10.90 12.98
C THR A 219 -12.59 11.89 14.02
N PHE A 220 -11.88 13.01 14.19
CA PHE A 220 -12.33 14.13 15.00
C PHE A 220 -13.05 15.14 14.12
N SER A 221 -14.38 15.12 14.13
CA SER A 221 -15.21 16.07 13.37
C SER A 221 -15.52 17.33 14.18
N LEU A 222 -15.52 18.49 13.51
CA LEU A 222 -15.75 19.79 14.17
C LEU A 222 -17.06 19.82 14.96
N THR A 223 -18.17 19.44 14.33
CA THR A 223 -19.51 19.50 14.93
C THR A 223 -19.68 18.49 16.05
N ASP A 224 -19.04 17.33 15.94
CA ASP A 224 -19.02 16.34 17.01
C ASP A 224 -18.27 16.88 18.24
N TRP A 225 -17.08 17.48 18.04
CA TRP A 225 -16.34 18.14 19.10
C TRP A 225 -17.16 19.26 19.76
N LEU A 226 -17.74 20.17 18.98
CA LEU A 226 -18.54 21.27 19.50
C LEU A 226 -19.79 20.78 20.25
N SER A 227 -20.39 19.66 19.85
CA SER A 227 -21.53 19.07 20.55
C SER A 227 -21.19 18.48 21.93
N HIS A 228 -19.90 18.18 22.15
CA HIS A 228 -19.37 17.64 23.40
C HIS A 228 -18.60 18.66 24.26
N VAL A 229 -18.61 19.95 23.87
CA VAL A 229 -18.06 21.04 24.69
C VAL A 229 -19.21 21.88 25.26
N PRO A 230 -19.22 22.17 26.58
CA PRO A 230 -20.23 23.04 27.16
C PRO A 230 -20.31 24.39 26.44
N LYS A 231 -21.52 24.85 26.11
CA LYS A 231 -21.71 26.11 25.35
C LYS A 231 -21.11 27.33 26.05
N ASP A 232 -21.01 27.34 27.37
CA ASP A 232 -20.37 28.43 28.12
C ASP A 232 -18.84 28.46 27.92
N VAL A 233 -18.21 27.30 27.74
CA VAL A 233 -16.80 27.19 27.35
C VAL A 233 -16.61 27.70 25.91
N LEU A 234 -17.49 27.32 24.99
CA LEU A 234 -17.48 27.84 23.61
C LEU A 234 -17.64 29.37 23.60
N ALA A 235 -18.65 29.89 24.32
CA ALA A 235 -18.89 31.32 24.46
C ALA A 235 -17.66 32.08 24.95
N ARG A 236 -16.97 31.56 25.98
CA ARG A 236 -15.72 32.15 26.48
C ARG A 236 -14.60 32.08 25.44
N ASN A 237 -14.43 30.95 24.76
CA ASN A 237 -13.39 30.76 23.74
C ASN A 237 -13.53 31.74 22.57
N PHE A 238 -14.77 31.94 22.10
CA PHE A 238 -15.08 32.84 20.98
C PHE A 238 -15.40 34.29 21.42
N GLN A 239 -15.27 34.60 22.72
CA GLN A 239 -15.56 35.92 23.29
C GLN A 239 -16.96 36.44 22.92
N THR A 240 -17.95 35.55 22.99
CA THR A 240 -19.35 35.81 22.64
C THR A 240 -20.29 35.29 23.74
N THR A 241 -21.59 35.31 23.51
CA THR A 241 -22.62 34.84 24.43
C THR A 241 -23.05 33.40 24.11
N VAL A 242 -23.66 32.72 25.09
CA VAL A 242 -24.07 31.30 24.97
C VAL A 242 -25.09 31.06 23.85
N ASP A 243 -25.98 32.03 23.63
CA ASP A 243 -27.02 31.99 22.59
C ASP A 243 -26.45 31.98 21.16
N ALA A 244 -25.22 32.46 20.95
CA ALA A 244 -24.52 32.34 19.68
C ALA A 244 -24.34 30.87 19.24
N PHE A 245 -24.36 29.94 20.19
CA PHE A 245 -24.20 28.50 19.96
C PHE A 245 -25.53 27.72 20.03
N ASP A 246 -26.68 28.38 20.03
CA ASP A 246 -27.98 27.68 20.11
C ASP A 246 -28.31 26.81 18.89
N ARG A 247 -27.62 27.03 17.78
CA ARG A 247 -27.83 26.33 16.51
C ARG A 247 -26.67 25.42 16.10
N ILE A 248 -25.71 25.15 16.98
CA ILE A 248 -24.69 24.13 16.68
C ILE A 248 -25.37 22.75 16.54
N PRO A 249 -24.91 21.89 15.63
CA PRO A 249 -25.41 20.52 15.55
C PRO A 249 -25.18 19.77 16.87
N GLY A 250 -26.16 18.96 17.29
CA GLY A 250 -26.05 18.13 18.50
C GLY A 250 -25.33 16.79 18.28
N LYS A 251 -24.74 16.58 17.10
CA LYS A 251 -23.97 15.41 16.69
C LYS A 251 -23.21 15.73 15.41
N GLU A 252 -22.28 14.84 15.06
CA GLU A 252 -21.55 14.84 13.78
C GLU A 252 -22.48 14.98 12.55
N LEU A 253 -22.06 15.77 11.55
CA LEU A 253 -22.69 15.83 10.23
C LEU A 253 -22.01 14.90 9.23
N TYR A 254 -20.69 14.78 9.32
CA TYR A 254 -19.82 13.90 8.56
C TYR A 254 -19.76 14.18 7.04
N ILE A 255 -20.81 13.88 6.29
CA ILE A 255 -20.97 14.22 4.87
C ILE A 255 -22.34 14.87 4.70
N PHE A 256 -22.36 16.04 4.06
CA PHE A 256 -23.60 16.79 3.84
C PHE A 256 -23.52 17.68 2.60
N PRO A 257 -24.65 18.06 1.99
CA PRO A 257 -24.68 19.04 0.91
C PRO A 257 -24.22 20.41 1.39
N SER A 258 -23.39 21.10 0.61
CA SER A 258 -22.86 22.41 0.97
C SER A 258 -22.90 23.38 -0.21
N THR A 259 -22.90 24.67 0.09
CA THR A 259 -22.51 25.70 -0.88
C THR A 259 -21.00 25.65 -1.10
N PRO A 260 -20.48 26.23 -2.21
CA PRO A 260 -19.04 26.30 -2.45
C PRO A 260 -18.26 26.88 -1.27
N LEU A 261 -17.12 26.27 -0.96
CA LEU A 261 -16.22 26.74 0.10
C LEU A 261 -15.77 28.19 -0.19
N PRO A 262 -15.82 29.08 0.81
CA PRO A 262 -15.30 30.43 0.65
C PRO A 262 -13.77 30.39 0.51
N LYS A 263 -13.22 31.18 -0.41
CA LYS A 263 -11.78 31.45 -0.47
C LYS A 263 -11.43 32.44 0.64
N ALA A 264 -10.91 31.96 1.75
CA ALA A 264 -10.49 32.79 2.87
C ALA A 264 -9.04 33.25 2.72
N SER A 265 -8.74 34.49 3.10
CA SER A 265 -7.38 34.99 3.26
C SER A 265 -6.96 34.87 4.73
N SER A 266 -5.87 34.16 5.01
CA SER A 266 -5.28 34.10 6.35
C SER A 266 -4.30 35.26 6.58
N PRO A 267 -4.31 35.96 7.74
CA PRO A 267 -3.28 36.93 8.07
C PRO A 267 -1.90 36.29 8.29
N GLN A 268 -1.85 34.97 8.54
CA GLN A 268 -0.61 34.19 8.57
C GLN A 268 -0.11 33.82 7.17
N GLY A 269 -0.89 34.10 6.12
CA GLY A 269 -0.55 33.79 4.73
C GLY A 269 -0.83 32.34 4.35
N ASN A 270 -0.22 31.91 3.25
CA ASN A 270 -0.40 30.57 2.69
C ASN A 270 0.74 29.64 3.10
N ALA A 271 0.43 28.36 3.29
CA ALA A 271 1.43 27.35 3.58
C ALA A 271 2.49 27.29 2.47
N ALA A 272 3.77 27.19 2.86
CA ALA A 272 4.88 27.19 1.91
C ALA A 272 4.97 25.91 1.07
N LEU A 273 4.64 24.75 1.65
CA LEU A 273 4.59 23.47 0.93
C LEU A 273 3.15 23.20 0.46
N PRO A 274 2.96 22.73 -0.77
CA PRO A 274 1.64 22.33 -1.24
C PRO A 274 1.20 21.02 -0.58
N TYR A 275 -0.07 20.95 -0.18
CA TYR A 275 -0.71 19.73 0.32
C TYR A 275 -1.33 18.88 -0.80
N THR A 276 -1.22 19.33 -2.06
CA THR A 276 -1.71 18.65 -3.26
C THR A 276 -0.58 18.45 -4.25
N PHE A 277 -0.72 17.45 -5.11
CA PHE A 277 0.26 17.15 -6.14
C PHE A 277 -0.42 16.77 -7.47
N LYS A 278 -0.04 17.44 -8.57
CA LYS A 278 -0.63 17.24 -9.90
C LYS A 278 -0.07 16.01 -10.62
N ALA A 279 -0.25 14.83 -10.02
CA ALA A 279 0.26 13.57 -10.58
C ALA A 279 -0.37 13.23 -11.94
N SER A 280 -1.56 13.76 -12.24
CA SER A 280 -2.18 13.64 -13.57
C SER A 280 -1.36 14.29 -14.69
N GLN A 281 -0.53 15.28 -14.36
CA GLN A 281 0.28 16.06 -15.29
C GLN A 281 1.73 15.58 -15.36
N MET A 282 2.12 14.62 -14.52
CA MET A 282 3.47 14.06 -14.56
C MET A 282 3.69 13.22 -15.83
N PRO A 283 4.90 13.29 -16.43
CA PRO A 283 5.27 12.33 -17.45
C PRO A 283 5.29 10.92 -16.85
N VAL A 284 4.81 9.95 -17.61
CA VAL A 284 4.91 8.53 -17.27
C VAL A 284 6.23 7.97 -17.77
N THR A 285 6.78 6.98 -17.06
CA THR A 285 7.94 6.22 -17.53
C THR A 285 7.46 5.03 -18.35
N PRO A 286 7.73 4.98 -19.66
CA PRO A 286 7.36 3.83 -20.48
C PRO A 286 8.28 2.64 -20.19
N LEU A 287 7.68 1.45 -20.16
CA LEU A 287 8.34 0.16 -20.02
C LEU A 287 7.90 -0.76 -21.16
N SER A 288 8.53 -1.92 -21.30
CA SER A 288 8.23 -2.85 -22.40
C SER A 288 6.80 -3.39 -22.40
N GLY A 289 6.11 -3.34 -21.26
CA GLY A 289 4.78 -3.89 -21.06
C GLY A 289 3.77 -2.93 -20.43
N GLY A 290 4.03 -1.62 -20.47
CA GLY A 290 3.15 -0.63 -19.90
C GLY A 290 3.89 0.60 -19.38
N THR A 291 3.40 1.21 -18.31
CA THR A 291 3.95 2.45 -17.77
C THR A 291 3.99 2.47 -16.25
N VAL A 292 4.87 3.29 -15.70
CA VAL A 292 4.91 3.58 -14.27
C VAL A 292 5.09 5.07 -14.00
N LYS A 293 4.42 5.57 -12.97
CA LYS A 293 4.61 6.90 -12.39
C LYS A 293 4.83 6.74 -10.89
N ILE A 294 5.88 7.36 -10.35
CA ILE A 294 6.25 7.26 -8.94
C ILE A 294 6.18 8.65 -8.31
N VAL A 295 5.49 8.75 -7.17
CA VAL A 295 5.41 9.97 -6.36
C VAL A 295 5.75 9.65 -4.91
N ASP A 296 6.79 10.27 -4.39
CA ASP A 296 7.24 10.13 -3.01
C ASP A 296 7.70 11.49 -2.44
N SER A 297 8.25 11.48 -1.23
CA SER A 297 8.74 12.69 -0.54
C SER A 297 9.85 13.45 -1.26
N THR A 298 10.49 12.88 -2.29
CA THR A 298 11.54 13.58 -3.05
C THR A 298 10.96 14.64 -4.00
N ILE A 299 9.71 14.45 -4.46
CA ILE A 299 9.00 15.37 -5.35
C ILE A 299 7.71 15.93 -4.76
N PHE A 300 7.03 15.17 -3.90
CA PHE A 300 5.87 15.61 -3.13
C PHE A 300 6.26 15.74 -1.66
N ASN A 301 7.00 16.81 -1.33
CA ASN A 301 7.79 16.89 -0.10
C ASN A 301 7.00 16.81 1.21
N VAL A 302 5.70 17.12 1.20
CA VAL A 302 4.85 16.98 2.39
C VAL A 302 4.48 15.51 2.66
N SER A 303 4.49 14.64 1.65
CA SER A 303 4.10 13.22 1.71
C SER A 303 5.22 12.37 2.28
N THR A 304 5.41 12.43 3.59
CA THR A 304 6.58 11.82 4.27
C THR A 304 6.40 10.37 4.69
N THR A 305 5.17 9.87 4.83
CA THR A 305 4.90 8.50 5.30
C THR A 305 4.34 7.58 4.22
N ILE A 306 3.85 8.13 3.11
CA ILE A 306 3.25 7.37 2.02
C ILE A 306 3.90 7.75 0.69
N ALA A 307 4.27 6.74 -0.08
CA ALA A 307 4.72 6.84 -1.48
C ALA A 307 3.77 6.07 -2.38
N MET A 308 3.66 6.50 -3.64
CA MET A 308 2.77 5.91 -4.64
C MET A 308 3.55 5.48 -5.88
N ALA A 309 3.15 4.34 -6.43
CA ALA A 309 3.47 3.95 -7.80
C ALA A 309 2.16 3.62 -8.55
N GLU A 310 1.85 4.40 -9.59
CA GLU A 310 0.73 4.17 -10.51
C GLU A 310 1.30 3.32 -11.66
N VAL A 311 0.80 2.10 -11.80
CA VAL A 311 1.31 1.10 -12.75
C VAL A 311 0.19 0.75 -13.72
N THR A 312 0.47 0.92 -15.01
CA THR A 312 -0.35 0.36 -16.09
C THR A 312 0.36 -0.86 -16.64
N VAL A 313 -0.34 -1.99 -16.71
CA VAL A 313 0.16 -3.24 -17.27
C VAL A 313 -0.69 -3.60 -18.48
N GLU A 314 -0.08 -3.63 -19.66
CA GLU A 314 -0.75 -3.99 -20.92
C GLU A 314 -1.07 -5.49 -20.97
N PRO A 315 -2.07 -5.92 -21.74
CA PRO A 315 -2.36 -7.35 -21.93
C PRO A 315 -1.12 -8.14 -22.37
N GLY A 316 -0.82 -9.22 -21.63
CA GLY A 316 0.35 -10.08 -21.87
C GLY A 316 1.65 -9.59 -21.22
N ALA A 317 1.65 -8.45 -20.55
CA ALA A 317 2.76 -7.99 -19.72
C ALA A 317 2.63 -8.46 -18.26
N MET A 318 3.67 -8.21 -17.45
CA MET A 318 3.70 -8.43 -16.01
C MET A 318 4.48 -7.30 -15.31
N ARG A 319 4.16 -7.05 -14.04
CA ARG A 319 4.88 -6.12 -13.18
C ARG A 319 6.03 -6.81 -12.44
#